data_AF-A0A960SS35-F1
#
_entry.id   AF-A0A960SS35-F1
#
_cell.length_a   1.000
_cell.length_b   1.000
_cell.length_c   1.000
_cell.angle_alpha   90.00
_cell.angle_beta   90.00
_cell.angle_gamma   90.00
#
_symmetry.space_group_name_H-M   'P 1'
#
loop_
_entity.id
_entity.type
_entity.pdbx_description
1 polymer ?
#
loop_
_entity_poly.entity_id
_entity_poly.type
_entity_poly.pdbx_seq_one_letter_code
_entity_poly.pdbx_strand_id
1 'polypeptide(L)'
;MDRPLQRIREFRNRPNPKVVVTVDMLSTGVDIPALEFIVFLRPVKSRILWEQMLGRGTRRCNDINKAKFVVFDCFGGTLIEYFRKVSSFDIAPPRATPLTLPEIIENIWQNIDRDYHVKVLTKRLLRIDKDMSGEARTEFAAWINDGDVERFARELPERLKQDFTGTLELLRNPDFQKLLIEYPRAKRTFLTALEEKDTVTSERLERYGKFDSAEDYLDAFEAFVKTNADKATALEVLLRRPKDWRPAVFEELRRTLSKEGFETATLQSAHRARGFNALADVISMVKHAAAQQAPLLTAEQRVDQALDAFLNAHQFTTEQMRWLSLVREHLVNNLSMNEEDFDLTPLLEMRGGRAKA
;
A
#
# COMPACT_ATOMS: atom_id res chain seq x y z
N MET A 1 -8.79 23.98 -4.67
CA MET A 1 -8.31 23.75 -3.28
C MET A 1 -9.16 22.66 -2.66
N ASP A 2 -8.78 21.40 -2.86
CA ASP A 2 -9.38 20.27 -2.13
C ASP A 2 -9.24 20.53 -0.63
N ARG A 3 -10.33 20.37 0.15
CA ARG A 3 -10.30 20.51 1.61
C ARG A 3 -10.39 19.12 2.25
N PRO A 4 -9.27 18.41 2.47
CA PRO A 4 -9.26 17.08 3.10
C PRO A 4 -10.07 16.97 4.40
N LEU A 5 -10.03 18.02 5.23
CA LEU A 5 -10.80 18.10 6.48
C LEU A 5 -12.31 18.08 6.26
N GLN A 6 -12.79 18.58 5.13
CA GLN A 6 -14.21 18.55 4.77
C GLN A 6 -14.66 17.13 4.42
N ARG A 7 -13.90 16.41 3.57
CA ARG A 7 -14.22 15.03 3.20
C ARG A 7 -14.19 14.07 4.40
N ILE A 8 -13.29 14.32 5.35
CA ILE A 8 -13.24 13.53 6.59
C ILE A 8 -14.45 13.84 7.50
N ARG A 9 -14.91 15.10 7.57
CA ARG A 9 -16.16 15.46 8.27
C ARG A 9 -17.39 14.83 7.61
N GLU A 10 -17.42 14.77 6.29
CA GLU A 10 -18.48 14.10 5.53
C GLU A 10 -18.48 12.59 5.83
N PHE A 11 -17.32 11.93 5.83
CA PHE A 11 -17.21 10.52 6.21
C PHE A 11 -17.70 10.22 7.63
N ARG A 12 -17.50 11.15 8.58
CA ARG A 12 -18.00 11.00 9.95
C ARG A 12 -19.52 11.14 10.04
N ASN A 13 -20.08 12.13 9.36
CA ASN A 13 -21.43 12.63 9.65
C ASN A 13 -22.46 12.32 8.56
N ARG A 14 -22.04 11.82 7.39
CA ARG A 14 -22.93 11.56 6.25
C ARG A 14 -22.89 10.09 5.85
N PRO A 15 -23.95 9.57 5.19
CA PRO A 15 -23.96 8.23 4.66
C PRO A 15 -22.84 7.98 3.64
N ASN A 16 -22.43 9.01 2.91
CA ASN A 16 -21.35 8.98 1.92
C ASN A 16 -20.30 10.05 2.25
N PRO A 17 -19.01 9.80 1.98
CA PRO A 17 -18.45 8.58 1.39
C PRO A 17 -18.49 7.38 2.36
N LYS A 18 -18.39 6.13 1.85
CA LYS A 18 -18.26 4.91 2.69
C LYS A 18 -16.82 4.48 2.93
N VAL A 19 -15.90 4.99 2.13
CA VAL A 19 -14.48 4.67 2.17
C VAL A 19 -13.69 5.97 2.09
N VAL A 20 -12.69 6.11 2.96
CA VAL A 20 -11.73 7.21 2.91
C VAL A 20 -10.33 6.62 2.85
N VAL A 21 -9.55 7.07 1.87
CA VAL A 21 -8.14 6.72 1.72
C VAL A 21 -7.32 7.86 2.27
N THR A 22 -6.35 7.54 3.13
CA THR A 22 -5.48 8.53 3.76
C THR A 22 -4.06 7.98 3.88
N VAL A 23 -3.08 8.86 3.67
CA VAL A 23 -1.67 8.54 3.90
C VAL A 23 -1.32 8.81 5.36
N ASP A 24 -1.48 10.04 5.85
CA ASP A 24 -1.08 10.43 7.22
C ASP A 24 -2.20 11.07 8.06
N MET A 25 -3.38 11.30 7.47
CA MET A 25 -4.44 12.16 8.03
C MET A 25 -5.44 11.46 8.98
N LEU A 26 -5.14 10.26 9.46
CA LEU A 26 -5.80 9.66 10.65
C LEU A 26 -4.93 9.76 11.92
N SER A 27 -3.81 10.48 11.85
CA SER A 27 -2.88 10.64 12.97
C SER A 27 -3.41 11.57 14.07
N THR A 28 -4.21 12.60 13.78
CA THR A 28 -4.86 13.42 14.83
C THR A 28 -6.18 14.06 14.36
N GLY A 29 -7.22 14.00 15.21
CA GLY A 29 -8.34 14.95 15.16
C GLY A 29 -9.72 14.45 14.72
N VAL A 30 -9.86 13.25 14.12
CA VAL A 30 -11.19 12.76 13.68
C VAL A 30 -11.59 11.49 14.40
N ASP A 31 -12.72 11.61 15.09
CA ASP A 31 -13.41 10.58 15.83
C ASP A 31 -14.58 10.03 15.01
N ILE A 32 -14.55 8.73 14.68
CA ILE A 32 -15.60 8.05 13.90
C ILE A 32 -16.01 6.77 14.62
N PRO A 33 -17.03 6.83 15.52
CA PRO A 33 -17.46 5.66 16.28
C PRO A 33 -17.93 4.49 15.40
N ALA A 34 -18.56 4.81 14.27
CA ALA A 34 -19.09 3.85 13.30
C ALA A 34 -18.04 3.18 12.40
N LEU A 35 -16.73 3.38 12.63
CA LEU A 35 -15.68 2.79 11.78
C LEU A 35 -15.64 1.26 11.88
N GLU A 36 -16.13 0.53 10.89
CA GLU A 36 -16.18 -0.95 10.92
C GLU A 36 -14.93 -1.63 10.34
N PHE A 37 -14.20 -0.95 9.46
CA PHE A 37 -13.11 -1.54 8.69
C PHE A 37 -11.86 -0.64 8.71
N ILE A 38 -10.69 -1.26 8.85
CA ILE A 38 -9.37 -0.63 8.68
C ILE A 38 -8.60 -1.45 7.65
N VAL A 39 -8.11 -0.80 6.59
CA VAL A 39 -7.39 -1.46 5.50
C VAL A 39 -5.96 -0.94 5.44
N PHE A 40 -4.98 -1.83 5.58
CA PHE A 40 -3.56 -1.51 5.44
C PHE A 40 -3.10 -1.76 4.00
N LEU A 41 -2.90 -0.66 3.26
CA LEU A 41 -2.34 -0.65 1.89
C LEU A 41 -0.86 -0.21 1.84
N ARG A 42 -0.27 0.14 2.99
CA ARG A 42 1.17 0.37 3.18
C ARG A 42 1.66 -0.31 4.46
N PRO A 43 2.89 -0.84 4.50
CA PRO A 43 3.41 -1.45 5.72
C PRO A 43 3.65 -0.39 6.80
N VAL A 44 3.26 -0.70 8.04
CA VAL A 44 3.47 0.15 9.22
C VAL A 44 4.67 -0.40 9.99
N LYS A 45 5.66 0.45 10.25
CA LYS A 45 6.89 0.06 10.97
C LYS A 45 6.86 0.39 12.47
N SER A 46 6.02 1.34 12.88
CA SER A 46 5.95 1.80 14.27
C SER A 46 4.79 1.13 15.01
N ARG A 47 5.10 0.49 16.14
CA ARG A 47 4.08 -0.06 17.07
C ARG A 47 3.12 1.03 17.57
N ILE A 48 3.64 2.21 17.89
CA ILE A 48 2.83 3.33 18.37
C ILE A 48 1.79 3.72 17.31
N LEU A 49 2.23 3.83 16.05
CA LEU A 49 1.34 4.17 14.94
C LEU A 49 0.30 3.07 14.68
N TRP A 50 0.71 1.80 14.76
CA TRP A 50 -0.18 0.64 14.66
C TRP A 50 -1.29 0.68 15.73
N GLU A 51 -0.93 0.86 17.00
CA GLU A 51 -1.91 0.94 18.09
C GLU A 51 -2.86 2.15 17.94
N GLN A 52 -2.33 3.29 17.50
CA GLN A 52 -3.15 4.48 17.21
C GLN A 52 -4.15 4.23 16.08
N MET A 53 -3.72 3.56 15.00
CA MET A 53 -4.58 3.22 13.88
C MET A 53 -5.69 2.24 14.30
N LEU A 54 -5.35 1.17 15.02
CA LEU A 54 -6.34 0.24 15.56
C LEU A 54 -7.28 0.87 16.58
N GLY A 55 -6.77 1.80 17.40
CA GLY A 55 -7.54 2.58 18.37
C GLY A 55 -8.68 3.40 17.73
N ARG A 56 -8.67 3.61 16.41
CA ARG A 56 -9.81 4.23 15.70
C ARG A 56 -11.01 3.29 15.60
N GLY A 57 -10.77 1.98 15.48
CA GLY A 57 -11.81 0.96 15.34
C GLY A 57 -12.49 0.56 16.64
N THR A 58 -11.90 0.86 17.80
CA THR A 58 -12.36 0.35 19.11
C THR A 58 -13.64 1.00 19.64
N ARG A 59 -14.04 2.14 19.06
CA ARG A 59 -15.21 2.87 19.51
C ARG A 59 -16.49 2.06 19.26
N ARG A 60 -17.30 1.94 20.31
CA ARG A 60 -18.63 1.32 20.22
C ARG A 60 -19.59 2.24 19.47
N CYS A 61 -20.49 1.66 18.69
CA CYS A 61 -21.53 2.40 17.98
C CYS A 61 -22.83 1.61 18.05
N ASN A 62 -23.78 2.06 18.89
CA ASN A 62 -25.04 1.35 19.13
C ASN A 62 -25.97 1.41 17.91
N ASP A 63 -25.95 2.52 17.16
CA ASP A 63 -26.81 2.74 15.99
C ASP A 63 -26.65 1.62 14.93
N ILE A 64 -25.43 1.08 14.82
CA ILE A 64 -25.11 -0.04 13.92
C ILE A 64 -24.81 -1.34 14.68
N ASN A 65 -25.02 -1.38 15.99
CA ASN A 65 -24.70 -2.53 16.86
C ASN A 65 -23.26 -3.04 16.70
N LYS A 66 -22.31 -2.11 16.58
CA LYS A 66 -20.89 -2.43 16.37
C LYS A 66 -20.28 -2.95 17.68
N ALA A 67 -20.03 -4.26 17.71
CA ALA A 67 -19.32 -4.95 18.79
C ALA A 67 -17.85 -5.28 18.45
N LYS A 68 -17.48 -5.25 17.17
CA LYS A 68 -16.13 -5.52 16.65
C LYS A 68 -15.86 -4.68 15.42
N PHE A 69 -14.59 -4.56 15.05
CA PHE A 69 -14.16 -4.01 13.76
C PHE A 69 -13.23 -5.03 13.09
N VAL A 70 -13.04 -4.89 11.78
CA VAL A 70 -12.23 -5.82 10.98
C VAL A 70 -11.02 -5.08 10.42
N VAL A 71 -9.87 -5.75 10.48
CA VAL A 71 -8.60 -5.26 9.95
C VAL A 71 -8.25 -6.08 8.72
N PHE A 72 -7.94 -5.40 7.62
CA PHE A 72 -7.43 -6.01 6.39
C PHE A 72 -5.94 -5.72 6.26
N ASP A 73 -5.16 -6.78 6.08
CA ASP A 73 -3.73 -6.74 5.78
C ASP A 73 -3.52 -7.15 4.32
N CYS A 74 -3.18 -6.18 3.47
CA CYS A 74 -2.93 -6.41 2.04
C CYS A 74 -1.49 -6.89 1.74
N PHE A 75 -0.73 -7.29 2.76
CA PHE A 75 0.65 -7.82 2.67
C PHE A 75 0.71 -9.32 2.97
N GLY A 76 -0.34 -10.06 2.61
CA GLY A 76 -0.39 -11.51 2.83
C GLY A 76 -0.41 -11.91 4.30
N GLY A 77 -0.86 -11.03 5.21
CA GLY A 77 -0.90 -11.29 6.65
C GLY A 77 0.40 -11.01 7.41
N THR A 78 1.47 -10.62 6.72
CA THR A 78 2.80 -10.38 7.32
C THR A 78 2.82 -9.20 8.29
N LEU A 79 1.99 -8.18 8.08
CA LEU A 79 1.92 -7.01 8.95
C LEU A 79 1.23 -7.37 10.27
N ILE A 80 0.15 -8.14 10.21
CA ILE A 80 -0.54 -8.64 11.40
C ILE A 80 0.38 -9.59 12.19
N GLU A 81 1.08 -10.51 11.51
CA GLU A 81 2.07 -11.39 12.12
C GLU A 81 3.17 -10.62 12.86
N TYR A 82 3.72 -9.59 12.20
CA TYR A 82 4.77 -8.75 12.76
C TYR A 82 4.37 -8.12 14.11
N PHE A 83 3.12 -7.66 14.24
CA PHE A 83 2.63 -7.03 15.46
C PHE A 83 1.97 -8.00 16.45
N ARG A 84 1.74 -9.28 16.10
CA ARG A 84 0.98 -10.25 16.92
C ARG A 84 1.46 -10.34 18.36
N LYS A 85 2.78 -10.38 18.59
CA LYS A 85 3.37 -10.57 19.92
C LYS A 85 3.57 -9.28 20.72
N VAL A 86 3.42 -8.12 20.07
CA VAL A 86 3.75 -6.81 20.66
C VAL A 86 2.54 -5.88 20.70
N SER A 87 1.46 -6.21 20.02
CA SER A 87 0.19 -5.47 20.00
C SER A 87 -0.59 -5.73 21.30
N SER A 88 -1.22 -4.69 21.84
CA SER A 88 -2.17 -4.82 22.96
C SER A 88 -3.54 -5.38 22.54
N PHE A 89 -3.77 -5.56 21.24
CA PHE A 89 -5.02 -6.09 20.69
C PHE A 89 -4.96 -7.60 20.54
N ASP A 90 -6.01 -8.30 20.97
CA ASP A 90 -6.22 -9.71 20.67
C ASP A 90 -6.65 -9.87 19.20
N ILE A 91 -5.68 -10.20 18.34
CA ILE A 91 -5.92 -10.34 16.89
C ILE A 91 -6.28 -11.79 16.59
N ALA A 92 -7.58 -12.08 16.62
CA ALA A 92 -8.09 -13.36 16.17
C ALA A 92 -7.98 -13.45 14.63
N PRO A 93 -7.38 -14.51 14.06
CA PRO A 93 -7.41 -14.71 12.62
C PRO A 93 -8.87 -14.81 12.14
N PRO A 94 -9.19 -14.34 10.92
CA PRO A 94 -10.48 -14.65 10.33
C PRO A 94 -10.59 -16.17 10.31
N ARG A 95 -11.61 -16.71 10.99
CA ARG A 95 -11.91 -18.14 10.89
C ARG A 95 -12.04 -18.49 9.40
N ALA A 96 -11.59 -19.69 9.05
CA ALA A 96 -11.76 -20.30 7.72
C ALA A 96 -13.18 -20.08 7.19
N THR A 97 -13.33 -20.16 5.86
CA THR A 97 -14.57 -20.04 5.07
C THR A 97 -15.85 -20.05 5.92
N PRO A 98 -16.64 -18.97 5.94
CA PRO A 98 -17.77 -18.87 6.86
C PRO A 98 -18.74 -20.02 6.64
N LEU A 99 -18.89 -20.89 7.66
CA LEU A 99 -19.80 -22.03 7.61
C LEU A 99 -21.19 -21.59 7.16
N THR A 100 -21.81 -22.33 6.26
CA THR A 100 -23.19 -22.18 5.82
C THR A 100 -24.17 -22.52 6.95
N LEU A 101 -25.45 -22.14 6.82
CA LEU A 101 -26.48 -22.53 7.79
C LEU A 101 -26.61 -24.06 7.94
N PRO A 102 -26.67 -24.83 6.83
CA PRO A 102 -26.68 -26.29 6.89
C PRO A 102 -25.47 -26.87 7.63
N GLU A 103 -24.26 -26.38 7.36
CA GLU A 103 -23.04 -26.86 8.05
C GLU A 103 -23.05 -26.57 9.55
N ILE A 104 -23.59 -25.42 9.97
CA ILE A 104 -23.73 -25.10 11.40
C ILE A 104 -24.70 -26.07 12.06
N ILE A 105 -25.84 -26.35 11.42
CA ILE A 105 -26.86 -27.28 11.94
C ILE A 105 -26.28 -28.70 12.01
N GLU A 106 -25.54 -29.13 10.99
CA GLU A 106 -24.89 -30.44 10.99
C GLU A 106 -23.79 -30.53 12.06
N ASN A 107 -23.01 -29.47 12.29
CA ASN A 107 -22.03 -29.45 13.39
C ASN A 107 -22.71 -29.57 14.77
N ILE A 108 -23.90 -28.99 14.96
CA ILE A 108 -24.69 -29.17 16.19
C ILE A 108 -25.14 -30.62 16.32
N TRP A 109 -25.62 -31.24 15.24
CA TRP A 109 -26.04 -32.64 15.20
C TRP A 109 -24.89 -33.62 15.50
N GLN A 110 -23.71 -33.37 14.92
CA GLN A 110 -22.49 -34.16 15.14
C GLN A 110 -21.78 -33.81 16.47
N ASN A 111 -22.37 -32.93 17.29
CA ASN A 111 -21.84 -32.50 18.59
C ASN A 111 -20.43 -31.87 18.51
N ILE A 112 -20.11 -31.20 17.40
CA ILE A 112 -18.84 -30.50 17.18
C ILE A 112 -18.96 -29.08 17.74
N ASP A 113 -18.23 -28.77 18.81
CA ASP A 113 -18.25 -27.45 19.48
C ASP A 113 -19.69 -26.89 19.60
N ARG A 114 -20.58 -27.72 20.17
CA ARG A 114 -22.03 -27.54 20.11
C ARG A 114 -22.45 -26.17 20.65
N ASP A 115 -21.94 -25.77 21.81
CA ASP A 115 -22.32 -24.50 22.45
C ASP A 115 -21.94 -23.29 21.59
N TYR A 116 -20.80 -23.36 20.89
CA TYR A 116 -20.41 -22.34 19.94
C TYR A 116 -21.36 -22.32 18.73
N HIS A 117 -21.63 -23.45 18.10
CA HIS A 117 -22.48 -23.50 16.90
C HIS A 117 -23.94 -23.13 17.21
N VAL A 118 -24.47 -23.50 18.37
CA VAL A 118 -25.80 -23.04 18.86
C VAL A 118 -25.83 -21.52 18.99
N LYS A 119 -24.79 -20.90 19.55
CA LYS A 119 -24.69 -19.42 19.63
C LYS A 119 -24.62 -18.78 18.24
N VAL A 120 -23.93 -19.39 17.29
CA VAL A 120 -23.87 -18.89 15.90
C VAL A 120 -25.23 -19.00 15.23
N LEU A 121 -25.88 -20.16 15.31
CA LEU A 121 -27.20 -20.39 14.72
C LEU A 121 -28.24 -19.42 15.29
N THR A 122 -28.27 -19.26 16.61
CA THR A 122 -29.13 -18.28 17.30
C THR A 122 -28.98 -16.89 16.71
N LYS A 123 -27.74 -16.40 16.53
CA LYS A 123 -27.48 -15.08 15.94
C LYS A 123 -27.93 -14.98 14.48
N ARG A 124 -27.84 -16.06 13.71
CA ARG A 124 -28.30 -16.07 12.31
C ARG A 124 -29.81 -16.03 12.22
N LEU A 125 -30.51 -16.80 13.05
CA LEU A 125 -31.97 -16.78 13.14
C LEU A 125 -32.49 -15.38 13.52
N LEU A 126 -31.88 -14.73 14.53
CA LEU A 126 -32.22 -13.35 14.88
C LEU A 126 -32.01 -12.34 13.74
N ARG A 127 -31.02 -12.60 12.86
CA ARG A 127 -30.82 -11.76 11.67
C ARG A 127 -31.88 -12.01 10.61
N ILE A 128 -32.31 -13.27 10.43
CA ILE A 128 -33.40 -13.62 9.54
C ILE A 128 -34.66 -12.89 9.97
N ASP A 129 -35.01 -12.94 11.26
CA ASP A 129 -36.13 -12.18 11.85
C ASP A 129 -36.08 -10.68 11.51
N LYS A 130 -34.91 -10.06 11.68
CA LYS A 130 -34.74 -8.64 11.38
C LYS A 130 -34.88 -8.29 9.89
N ASP A 131 -34.46 -9.19 9.00
CA ASP A 131 -34.40 -8.95 7.56
C ASP A 131 -35.66 -9.47 6.81
N MET A 132 -36.56 -10.22 7.47
CA MET A 132 -37.70 -10.87 6.82
C MET A 132 -38.87 -9.92 6.56
N SER A 133 -39.65 -10.20 5.52
CA SER A 133 -40.93 -9.52 5.24
C SER A 133 -42.08 -10.10 6.09
N GLY A 134 -43.24 -9.46 6.04
CA GLY A 134 -44.46 -10.03 6.63
C GLY A 134 -44.88 -11.36 5.99
N GLU A 135 -44.65 -11.52 4.68
CA GLU A 135 -44.91 -12.76 3.94
C GLU A 135 -44.01 -13.90 4.44
N ALA A 136 -42.72 -13.64 4.62
CA ALA A 136 -41.80 -14.61 5.20
C ALA A 136 -42.24 -15.04 6.60
N ARG A 137 -42.76 -14.13 7.44
CA ARG A 137 -43.30 -14.48 8.75
C ARG A 137 -44.47 -15.45 8.65
N THR A 138 -45.33 -15.30 7.64
CA THR A 138 -46.41 -16.27 7.34
C THR A 138 -45.84 -17.62 6.89
N GLU A 139 -44.79 -17.65 6.06
CA GLU A 139 -44.14 -18.91 5.66
C GLU A 139 -43.50 -19.64 6.85
N PHE A 140 -42.87 -18.90 7.77
CA PHE A 140 -42.29 -19.47 9.00
C PHE A 140 -43.36 -20.05 9.94
N ALA A 141 -44.59 -19.55 9.91
CA ALA A 141 -45.67 -20.02 10.78
C ALA A 141 -46.07 -21.48 10.55
N ALA A 142 -45.73 -22.06 9.39
CA ALA A 142 -45.93 -23.49 9.13
C ALA A 142 -44.97 -24.41 9.91
N TRP A 143 -43.88 -23.86 10.44
CA TRP A 143 -42.77 -24.61 11.04
C TRP A 143 -42.55 -24.27 12.51
N ILE A 144 -42.80 -23.01 12.88
CA ILE A 144 -42.61 -22.50 14.23
C ILE A 144 -43.84 -21.67 14.64
N ASN A 145 -44.14 -21.66 15.94
CA ASN A 145 -45.32 -20.97 16.47
C ASN A 145 -45.33 -19.49 16.06
N ASP A 146 -46.44 -19.06 15.48
CA ASP A 146 -46.72 -17.68 15.03
C ASP A 146 -45.69 -17.11 14.03
N GLY A 147 -44.84 -17.96 13.44
CA GLY A 147 -43.72 -17.53 12.60
C GLY A 147 -42.70 -16.68 13.34
N ASP A 148 -42.68 -16.73 14.68
CA ASP A 148 -41.85 -15.88 15.53
C ASP A 148 -40.41 -16.44 15.61
N VAL A 149 -39.61 -16.08 14.62
CA VAL A 149 -38.21 -16.53 14.52
C VAL A 149 -37.36 -15.94 15.65
N GLU A 150 -37.63 -14.72 16.12
CA GLU A 150 -36.94 -14.15 17.28
C GLU A 150 -37.12 -15.03 18.52
N ARG A 151 -38.37 -15.37 18.84
CA ARG A 151 -38.68 -16.22 19.99
C ARG A 151 -38.05 -17.60 19.84
N PHE A 152 -38.20 -18.22 18.67
CA PHE A 152 -37.59 -19.52 18.38
C PHE A 152 -36.07 -19.49 18.56
N ALA A 153 -35.40 -18.45 18.08
CA ALA A 153 -33.95 -18.29 18.22
C ALA A 153 -33.51 -18.16 19.68
N ARG A 154 -34.22 -17.38 20.50
CA ARG A 154 -33.89 -17.17 21.92
C ARG A 154 -34.11 -18.42 22.75
N GLU A 155 -35.15 -19.20 22.44
CA GLU A 155 -35.48 -20.46 23.13
C GLU A 155 -34.64 -21.65 22.64
N LEU A 156 -33.97 -21.55 21.48
CA LEU A 156 -33.20 -22.62 20.86
C LEU A 156 -32.24 -23.37 21.82
N PRO A 157 -31.43 -22.70 22.67
CA PRO A 157 -30.54 -23.41 23.59
C PRO A 157 -31.27 -24.28 24.60
N GLU A 158 -32.42 -23.83 25.12
CA GLU A 158 -33.22 -24.60 26.07
C GLU A 158 -34.00 -25.72 25.37
N ARG A 159 -34.52 -25.46 24.16
CA ARG A 159 -35.17 -26.49 23.34
C ARG A 159 -34.24 -27.65 23.02
N LEU A 160 -32.98 -27.36 22.66
CA LEU A 160 -31.98 -28.40 22.40
C LEU A 160 -31.57 -29.19 23.66
N LYS A 161 -31.75 -28.65 24.86
CA LYS A 161 -31.55 -29.38 26.12
C LYS A 161 -32.73 -30.29 26.46
N GLN A 162 -33.95 -29.82 26.19
CA GLN A 162 -35.19 -30.54 26.53
C GLN A 162 -35.54 -31.62 25.51
N ASP A 163 -35.44 -31.29 24.22
CA ASP A 163 -35.74 -32.17 23.10
C ASP A 163 -34.74 -31.93 21.96
N PHE A 164 -33.58 -32.58 22.08
CA PHE A 164 -32.50 -32.46 21.09
C PHE A 164 -32.91 -33.03 19.73
N THR A 165 -33.49 -34.23 19.72
CA THR A 165 -33.82 -34.96 18.49
C THR A 165 -34.92 -34.24 17.72
N GLY A 166 -36.06 -33.91 18.36
CA GLY A 166 -37.16 -33.23 17.67
C GLY A 166 -36.79 -31.82 17.21
N THR A 167 -36.00 -31.10 18.00
CA THR A 167 -35.51 -29.76 17.59
C THR A 167 -34.59 -29.84 16.37
N LEU A 168 -33.71 -30.85 16.28
CA LEU A 168 -32.83 -30.99 15.13
C LEU A 168 -33.48 -31.65 13.93
N GLU A 169 -34.51 -32.48 14.10
CA GLU A 169 -35.34 -32.95 12.98
C GLU A 169 -35.97 -31.77 12.24
N LEU A 170 -36.50 -30.79 12.96
CA LEU A 170 -36.99 -29.54 12.37
C LEU A 170 -35.86 -28.76 11.68
N LEU A 171 -34.74 -28.51 12.37
CA LEU A 171 -33.63 -27.73 11.83
C LEU A 171 -32.94 -28.40 10.63
N ARG A 172 -32.96 -29.73 10.55
CA ARG A 172 -32.39 -30.52 9.44
C ARG A 172 -33.38 -30.78 8.31
N ASN A 173 -34.64 -30.38 8.47
CA ASN A 173 -35.63 -30.52 7.41
C ASN A 173 -35.21 -29.69 6.18
N PRO A 174 -35.14 -30.30 4.98
CA PRO A 174 -34.68 -29.61 3.76
C PRO A 174 -35.49 -28.36 3.40
N ASP A 175 -36.82 -28.42 3.56
CA ASP A 175 -37.71 -27.30 3.21
C ASP A 175 -37.57 -26.16 4.23
N PHE A 176 -37.41 -26.49 5.51
CA PHE A 176 -37.13 -25.49 6.54
C PHE A 176 -35.77 -24.82 6.32
N GLN A 177 -34.72 -25.58 5.99
CA GLN A 177 -33.41 -25.00 5.66
C GLN A 177 -33.46 -24.14 4.40
N LYS A 178 -34.21 -24.56 3.39
CA LYS A 178 -34.44 -23.75 2.19
C LYS A 178 -35.10 -22.42 2.57
N LEU A 179 -36.14 -22.44 3.39
CA LEU A 179 -36.78 -21.23 3.90
C LEU A 179 -35.81 -20.33 4.69
N LEU A 180 -34.96 -20.90 5.55
CA LEU A 180 -33.93 -20.15 6.27
C LEU A 180 -32.92 -19.42 5.35
N ILE A 181 -32.75 -19.88 4.12
CA ILE A 181 -31.83 -19.30 3.13
C ILE A 181 -32.55 -18.33 2.18
N GLU A 182 -33.74 -18.72 1.71
CA GLU A 182 -34.47 -18.08 0.61
C GLU A 182 -35.66 -17.23 1.05
N TYR A 183 -35.87 -17.04 2.36
CA TYR A 183 -37.01 -16.29 2.89
C TYR A 183 -37.20 -14.91 2.21
N PRO A 184 -38.45 -14.52 1.92
CA PRO A 184 -38.77 -13.19 1.43
C PRO A 184 -38.24 -12.09 2.35
N ARG A 185 -37.36 -11.22 1.83
CA ARG A 185 -36.76 -10.13 2.62
C ARG A 185 -37.64 -8.89 2.61
N ALA A 186 -37.63 -8.15 3.71
CA ALA A 186 -38.27 -6.84 3.78
C ALA A 186 -37.69 -5.91 2.70
N LYS A 187 -38.58 -5.30 1.89
CA LYS A 187 -38.17 -4.33 0.87
C LYS A 187 -37.54 -3.12 1.56
N ARG A 188 -36.23 -2.92 1.37
CA ARG A 188 -35.54 -1.70 1.80
C ARG A 188 -35.83 -0.62 0.76
N THR A 189 -36.69 0.34 1.09
CA THR A 189 -36.95 1.49 0.22
C THR A 189 -35.68 2.33 0.15
N PHE A 190 -34.97 2.26 -0.98
CA PHE A 190 -33.86 3.14 -1.29
C PHE A 190 -34.45 4.32 -2.08
N LEU A 191 -34.49 5.51 -1.50
CA LEU A 191 -34.90 6.71 -2.21
C LEU A 191 -33.71 7.19 -3.05
N THR A 192 -33.79 6.98 -4.36
CA THR A 192 -32.77 7.42 -5.31
C THR A 192 -33.28 8.67 -6.03
N ALA A 193 -32.57 9.80 -5.90
CA ALA A 193 -32.87 10.99 -6.71
C ALA A 193 -32.41 10.74 -8.15
N LEU A 194 -33.32 10.79 -9.12
CA LEU A 194 -33.05 10.45 -10.53
C LEU A 194 -32.27 11.56 -11.30
N GLU A 195 -32.17 12.76 -10.74
CA GLU A 195 -31.66 13.94 -11.44
C GLU A 195 -30.21 14.35 -11.05
N GLU A 196 -29.67 13.82 -9.96
CA GLU A 196 -28.31 14.13 -9.51
C GLU A 196 -27.35 13.02 -9.96
N LYS A 197 -26.68 13.21 -11.11
CA LYS A 197 -25.59 12.36 -11.56
C LYS A 197 -24.27 12.91 -11.05
N ASP A 198 -23.74 12.30 -9.98
CA ASP A 198 -22.37 12.56 -9.54
C ASP A 198 -21.38 12.20 -10.65
N THR A 199 -20.64 13.19 -11.13
CA THR A 199 -19.57 12.99 -12.11
C THR A 199 -18.27 12.76 -11.35
N VAL A 200 -17.77 11.54 -11.38
CA VAL A 200 -16.47 11.19 -10.78
C VAL A 200 -15.39 11.38 -11.84
N THR A 201 -14.47 12.29 -11.61
CA THR A 201 -13.21 12.37 -12.35
C THR A 201 -12.07 11.85 -11.49
N SER A 202 -11.14 11.14 -12.12
CA SER A 202 -9.89 10.69 -11.50
C SER A 202 -8.72 11.23 -12.31
N GLU A 203 -7.71 11.74 -11.61
CA GLU A 203 -6.45 12.18 -12.20
C GLU A 203 -5.29 11.53 -11.43
N ARG A 204 -4.33 11.00 -12.17
CA ARG A 204 -3.12 10.41 -11.58
C ARG A 204 -2.15 11.55 -11.25
N LEU A 205 -2.08 11.93 -9.97
CA LEU A 205 -1.09 12.87 -9.48
C LEU A 205 0.26 12.14 -9.30
N GLU A 206 1.17 12.28 -10.27
CA GLU A 206 2.58 11.91 -10.08
C GLU A 206 3.29 13.02 -9.30
N ARG A 207 3.51 12.78 -8.01
CA ARG A 207 4.25 13.70 -7.14
C ARG A 207 5.74 13.40 -7.14
N TYR A 208 6.54 14.46 -7.12
CA TYR A 208 8.00 14.40 -7.08
C TYR A 208 8.48 14.96 -5.74
N GLY A 209 8.48 14.11 -4.71
CA GLY A 209 8.77 14.53 -3.34
C GLY A 209 7.72 15.53 -2.82
N LYS A 210 8.14 16.78 -2.59
CA LYS A 210 7.27 17.87 -2.11
C LYS A 210 6.60 18.68 -3.23
N PHE A 211 6.86 18.33 -4.49
CA PHE A 211 6.38 19.07 -5.66
C PHE A 211 5.25 18.32 -6.36
N ASP A 212 4.22 19.06 -6.77
CA ASP A 212 3.03 18.51 -7.43
C ASP A 212 3.23 18.31 -8.95
N SER A 213 4.31 18.83 -9.54
CA SER A 213 4.65 18.66 -10.96
C SER A 213 6.14 18.34 -11.18
N ALA A 214 6.45 17.73 -12.32
CA ALA A 214 7.83 17.48 -12.73
C ALA A 214 8.60 18.78 -13.04
N GLU A 215 7.89 19.80 -13.52
CA GLU A 215 8.46 21.11 -13.86
C GLU A 215 8.94 21.83 -12.61
N ASP A 216 8.06 21.97 -11.60
CA ASP A 216 8.43 22.62 -10.34
C ASP A 216 9.60 21.92 -9.64
N TYR A 217 9.64 20.59 -9.73
CA TYR A 217 10.72 19.79 -9.15
C TYR A 217 12.05 20.01 -9.88
N LEU A 218 12.05 20.03 -11.21
CA LEU A 218 13.26 20.26 -12.00
C LEU A 218 13.74 21.71 -11.90
N ASP A 219 12.83 22.68 -11.82
CA ASP A 219 13.17 24.09 -11.60
C ASP A 219 13.82 24.29 -10.21
N ALA A 220 13.27 23.63 -9.18
CA ALA A 220 13.86 23.65 -7.86
C ALA A 220 15.24 22.96 -7.83
N PHE A 221 15.40 21.86 -8.56
CA PHE A 221 16.69 21.21 -8.74
C PHE A 221 17.70 22.12 -9.45
N GLU A 222 17.28 22.81 -10.51
CA GLU A 222 18.09 23.77 -11.26
C GLU A 222 18.57 24.92 -10.35
N ALA A 223 17.63 25.52 -9.62
CA ALA A 223 17.93 26.58 -8.65
C ALA A 223 18.89 26.09 -7.55
N PHE A 224 18.70 24.86 -7.06
CA PHE A 224 19.57 24.25 -6.07
C PHE A 224 21.00 24.09 -6.60
N VAL A 225 21.16 23.49 -7.79
CA VAL A 225 22.48 23.27 -8.41
C VAL A 225 23.20 24.59 -8.64
N LYS A 226 22.51 25.60 -9.19
CA LYS A 226 23.10 26.92 -9.46
C LYS A 226 23.50 27.66 -8.18
N THR A 227 22.66 27.61 -7.15
CA THR A 227 22.91 28.32 -5.87
C THR A 227 24.03 27.67 -5.05
N ASN A 228 24.21 26.35 -5.21
CA ASN A 228 25.17 25.58 -4.42
C ASN A 228 26.40 25.13 -5.22
N ALA A 229 26.54 25.56 -6.48
CA ALA A 229 27.67 25.24 -7.35
C ALA A 229 29.03 25.50 -6.68
N ASP A 230 29.13 26.54 -5.85
CA ASP A 230 30.36 26.94 -5.15
C ASP A 230 30.35 26.64 -3.65
N LYS A 231 29.23 26.12 -3.14
CA LYS A 231 29.03 25.87 -1.70
C LYS A 231 29.14 24.40 -1.34
N ALA A 232 28.77 23.52 -2.27
CA ALA A 232 28.90 22.09 -2.11
C ALA A 232 30.14 21.62 -2.87
N THR A 233 31.12 21.08 -2.13
CA THR A 233 32.40 20.60 -2.69
C THR A 233 32.19 19.67 -3.88
N ALA A 234 31.23 18.74 -3.77
CA ALA A 234 30.95 17.79 -4.83
C ALA A 234 30.37 18.42 -6.11
N LEU A 235 29.52 19.46 -5.99
CA LEU A 235 29.02 20.21 -7.14
C LEU A 235 30.14 21.05 -7.77
N GLU A 236 30.97 21.69 -6.94
CA GLU A 236 32.08 22.50 -7.41
C GLU A 236 33.10 21.65 -8.19
N VAL A 237 33.46 20.48 -7.66
CA VAL A 237 34.34 19.52 -8.33
C VAL A 237 33.73 19.08 -9.65
N LEU A 238 32.45 18.72 -9.67
CA LEU A 238 31.81 18.25 -10.90
C LEU A 238 31.75 19.31 -12.00
N LEU A 239 31.49 20.58 -11.63
CA LEU A 239 31.24 21.66 -12.58
C LEU A 239 32.51 22.42 -12.99
N ARG A 240 33.48 22.57 -12.09
CA ARG A 240 34.67 23.42 -12.29
C ARG A 240 35.99 22.68 -12.23
N ARG A 241 36.07 21.56 -11.50
CA ARG A 241 37.31 20.80 -11.31
C ARG A 241 37.14 19.30 -11.61
N PRO A 242 36.67 18.92 -12.82
CA PRO A 242 36.32 17.53 -13.13
C PRO A 242 37.50 16.55 -13.01
N LYS A 243 38.74 17.03 -13.09
CA LYS A 243 39.96 16.24 -12.84
C LYS A 243 40.06 15.70 -11.40
N ASP A 244 39.39 16.34 -10.45
CA ASP A 244 39.40 15.95 -9.04
C ASP A 244 38.27 14.94 -8.70
N TRP A 245 37.45 14.58 -9.70
CA TRP A 245 36.32 13.67 -9.57
C TRP A 245 36.76 12.26 -9.17
N ARG A 246 36.26 11.78 -8.04
CA ARG A 246 36.65 10.52 -7.39
C ARG A 246 35.44 9.88 -6.69
N PRO A 247 35.47 8.58 -6.37
CA PRO A 247 34.34 7.90 -5.70
C PRO A 247 33.84 8.60 -4.44
N ALA A 248 34.74 9.12 -3.60
CA ALA A 248 34.35 9.87 -2.40
C ALA A 248 33.53 11.13 -2.72
N VAL A 249 33.91 11.87 -3.78
CA VAL A 249 33.20 13.08 -4.23
C VAL A 249 31.84 12.71 -4.81
N PHE A 250 31.76 11.60 -5.55
CA PHE A 250 30.50 11.11 -6.10
C PHE A 250 29.51 10.70 -4.98
N GLU A 251 29.98 10.00 -3.96
CA GLU A 251 29.16 9.65 -2.80
C GLU A 251 28.71 10.88 -2.01
N GLU A 252 29.57 11.90 -1.88
CA GLU A 252 29.19 13.20 -1.30
C GLU A 252 28.11 13.90 -2.14
N LEU A 253 28.20 13.86 -3.48
CA LEU A 253 27.17 14.39 -4.37
C LEU A 253 25.83 13.71 -4.11
N ARG A 254 25.82 12.36 -4.10
CA ARG A 254 24.58 11.58 -3.88
C ARG A 254 23.94 11.92 -2.54
N ARG A 255 24.74 12.02 -1.48
CA ARG A 255 24.26 12.41 -0.14
C ARG A 255 23.69 13.82 -0.13
N THR A 256 24.37 14.77 -0.77
CA THR A 256 23.94 16.16 -0.86
C THR A 256 22.60 16.28 -1.58
N LEU A 257 22.47 15.62 -2.73
CA LEU A 257 21.24 15.60 -3.51
C LEU A 257 20.09 14.92 -2.75
N SER A 258 20.34 13.75 -2.17
CA SER A 258 19.33 13.01 -1.40
C SER A 258 18.82 13.80 -0.19
N LYS A 259 19.71 14.51 0.53
CA LYS A 259 19.34 15.35 1.68
C LYS A 259 18.36 16.46 1.32
N GLU A 260 18.48 17.02 0.12
CA GLU A 260 17.61 18.09 -0.38
C GLU A 260 16.38 17.56 -1.14
N GLY A 261 16.22 16.23 -1.19
CA GLY A 261 15.08 15.56 -1.82
C GLY A 261 15.25 15.31 -3.32
N PHE A 262 16.48 15.42 -3.85
CA PHE A 262 16.81 15.22 -5.26
C PHE A 262 17.37 13.81 -5.53
N GLU A 263 16.56 12.77 -5.32
CA GLU A 263 16.99 11.40 -5.59
C GLU A 263 17.12 11.14 -7.10
N THR A 264 18.15 10.37 -7.49
CA THR A 264 18.43 10.04 -8.91
C THR A 264 17.22 9.44 -9.62
N ALA A 265 16.51 8.52 -8.98
CA ALA A 265 15.33 7.88 -9.57
C ALA A 265 14.19 8.90 -9.81
N THR A 266 13.98 9.82 -8.88
CA THR A 266 12.96 10.87 -8.99
C THR A 266 13.33 11.90 -10.06
N LEU A 267 14.62 12.27 -10.15
CA LEU A 267 15.14 13.12 -11.24
C LEU A 267 14.94 12.47 -12.60
N GLN A 268 15.30 11.19 -12.76
CA GLN A 268 15.05 10.43 -13.99
C GLN A 268 13.57 10.37 -14.35
N SER A 269 12.69 10.14 -13.37
CA SER A 269 11.25 10.14 -13.58
C SER A 269 10.70 11.50 -14.00
N ALA A 270 11.22 12.59 -13.41
CA ALA A 270 10.80 13.95 -13.76
C ALA A 270 11.27 14.35 -15.17
N HIS A 271 12.52 14.04 -15.52
CA HIS A 271 13.04 14.22 -16.87
C HIS A 271 12.27 13.41 -17.92
N ARG A 272 11.90 12.15 -17.60
CA ARG A 272 11.04 11.32 -18.46
C ARG A 272 9.68 11.97 -18.73
N ALA A 273 9.04 12.54 -17.69
CA ALA A 273 7.76 13.23 -17.84
C ALA A 273 7.85 14.46 -18.74
N ARG A 274 9.03 15.06 -18.88
CA ARG A 274 9.32 16.17 -19.80
C ARG A 274 9.79 15.74 -21.19
N GLY A 275 9.77 14.44 -21.48
CA GLY A 275 10.17 13.87 -22.77
C GLY A 275 11.69 13.68 -22.96
N PHE A 276 12.47 13.82 -21.89
CA PHE A 276 13.92 13.58 -21.93
C PHE A 276 14.26 12.09 -21.70
N ASN A 277 15.52 11.72 -22.00
CA ASN A 277 16.01 10.36 -21.85
C ASN A 277 15.92 9.90 -20.38
N ALA A 278 15.13 8.85 -20.16
CA ALA A 278 14.80 8.37 -18.82
C ALA A 278 15.95 7.69 -18.06
N LEU A 279 17.07 7.43 -18.73
CA LEU A 279 18.25 6.78 -18.15
C LEU A 279 19.44 7.74 -18.04
N ALA A 280 19.19 9.06 -18.09
CA ALA A 280 20.23 10.04 -17.89
C ALA A 280 20.92 9.81 -16.54
N ASP A 281 22.25 9.84 -16.53
CA ASP A 281 23.01 9.68 -15.30
C ASP A 281 23.02 10.98 -14.49
N VAL A 282 23.30 10.87 -13.20
CA VAL A 282 23.24 12.03 -12.29
C VAL A 282 24.29 13.11 -12.59
N ILE A 283 25.44 12.74 -13.19
CA ILE A 283 26.44 13.71 -13.63
C ILE A 283 25.86 14.56 -14.77
N SER A 284 25.24 13.92 -15.76
CA SER A 284 24.59 14.61 -16.87
C SER A 284 23.41 15.46 -16.42
N MET A 285 22.58 14.98 -15.49
CA MET A 285 21.47 15.76 -14.92
C MET A 285 21.97 17.02 -14.18
N VAL A 286 23.02 16.91 -13.37
CA VAL A 286 23.60 18.07 -12.67
C VAL A 286 24.24 19.05 -13.66
N LYS A 287 24.94 18.57 -14.70
CA LYS A 287 25.50 19.44 -15.73
C LYS A 287 24.42 20.18 -16.52
N HIS A 288 23.33 19.50 -16.85
CA HIS A 288 22.17 20.11 -17.51
C HIS A 288 21.49 21.17 -16.64
N ALA A 289 21.33 20.90 -15.34
CA ALA A 289 20.82 21.88 -14.38
C ALA A 289 21.74 23.11 -14.23
N ALA A 290 23.06 22.92 -14.29
CA ALA A 290 23.99 24.05 -14.28
C ALA A 290 23.96 24.84 -15.60
N ALA A 291 23.86 24.15 -16.73
CA ALA A 291 23.82 24.73 -18.07
C ALA A 291 22.85 23.96 -18.96
N GLN A 292 21.70 24.56 -19.28
CA GLN A 292 20.60 23.92 -20.04
C GLN A 292 21.01 23.40 -21.42
N GLN A 293 22.12 23.89 -22.00
CA GLN A 293 22.66 23.41 -23.27
C GLN A 293 23.39 22.06 -23.15
N ALA A 294 23.75 21.64 -21.94
CA ALA A 294 24.45 20.37 -21.73
C ALA A 294 23.49 19.19 -21.98
N PRO A 295 23.90 18.15 -22.73
CA PRO A 295 23.02 17.04 -23.05
C PRO A 295 22.76 16.12 -21.85
N LEU A 296 21.54 15.58 -21.78
CA LEU A 296 21.14 14.55 -20.82
C LEU A 296 21.51 13.17 -21.36
N LEU A 297 22.71 12.71 -21.03
CA LEU A 297 23.27 11.45 -21.50
C LEU A 297 23.12 10.35 -20.45
N THR A 298 23.00 9.09 -20.91
CA THR A 298 23.22 7.93 -20.05
C THR A 298 24.70 7.81 -19.68
N ALA A 299 24.99 7.01 -18.64
CA ALA A 299 26.35 6.69 -18.24
C ALA A 299 27.16 6.13 -19.41
N GLU A 300 26.56 5.20 -20.16
CA GLU A 300 27.14 4.60 -21.36
C GLU A 300 27.46 5.64 -22.42
N GLN A 301 26.49 6.46 -22.83
CA GLN A 301 26.69 7.49 -23.85
C GLN A 301 27.78 8.50 -23.46
N ARG A 302 27.82 8.91 -22.19
CA ARG A 302 28.81 9.86 -21.69
C ARG A 302 30.21 9.25 -21.68
N VAL A 303 30.34 8.00 -21.23
CA VAL A 303 31.64 7.31 -21.18
C VAL A 303 32.13 7.02 -22.59
N ASP A 304 31.26 6.61 -23.50
CA ASP A 304 31.61 6.34 -24.91
C ASP A 304 32.11 7.60 -25.61
N GLN A 305 31.40 8.72 -25.48
CA GLN A 305 31.85 9.99 -26.06
C GLN A 305 33.23 10.42 -25.53
N ALA A 306 33.48 10.22 -24.23
CA ALA A 306 34.77 10.54 -23.63
C ALA A 306 35.88 9.59 -24.12
N LEU A 307 35.57 8.30 -24.23
CA LEU A 307 36.52 7.29 -24.68
C LEU A 307 36.84 7.47 -26.17
N ASP A 308 35.86 7.71 -27.02
CA ASP A 308 36.06 7.97 -28.45
C ASP A 308 36.94 9.20 -28.67
N ALA A 309 36.71 10.29 -27.93
CA ALA A 309 37.57 11.47 -27.98
C ALA A 309 39.02 11.14 -27.54
N PHE A 310 39.18 10.31 -26.51
CA PHE A 310 40.49 9.89 -26.02
C PHE A 310 41.23 8.97 -27.01
N LEU A 311 40.52 8.02 -27.60
CA LEU A 311 41.00 7.07 -28.62
C LEU A 311 41.40 7.77 -29.92
N ASN A 312 40.70 8.84 -30.31
CA ASN A 312 41.05 9.61 -31.49
C ASN A 312 42.31 10.49 -31.29
N ALA A 313 42.63 10.82 -30.04
CA ALA A 313 43.77 11.68 -29.70
C ALA A 313 45.10 10.92 -29.50
N HIS A 314 45.07 9.60 -29.33
CA HIS A 314 46.24 8.80 -28.95
C HIS A 314 46.27 7.46 -29.68
N GLN A 315 47.45 6.86 -29.79
CA GLN A 315 47.61 5.50 -30.30
C GLN A 315 47.76 4.52 -29.14
N PHE A 316 47.03 3.42 -29.19
CA PHE A 316 47.03 2.40 -28.14
C PHE A 316 47.40 1.03 -28.69
N THR A 317 48.11 0.25 -27.86
CA THR A 317 48.35 -1.17 -28.13
C THR A 317 47.08 -1.98 -27.90
N THR A 318 47.05 -3.20 -28.43
CA THR A 318 45.96 -4.16 -28.19
C THR A 318 45.71 -4.42 -26.70
N GLU A 319 46.77 -4.40 -25.88
CA GLU A 319 46.65 -4.60 -24.43
C GLU A 319 46.05 -3.37 -23.73
N GLN A 320 46.49 -2.16 -24.09
CA GLN A 320 45.91 -0.91 -23.59
C GLN A 320 44.42 -0.79 -23.96
N MET A 321 44.04 -1.17 -25.18
CA MET A 321 42.64 -1.20 -25.61
C MET A 321 41.78 -2.14 -24.76
N ARG A 322 42.33 -3.27 -24.31
CA ARG A 322 41.61 -4.19 -23.41
C ARG A 322 41.40 -3.57 -22.04
N TRP A 323 42.41 -2.90 -21.48
CA TRP A 323 42.27 -2.18 -20.21
C TRP A 323 41.27 -1.04 -20.31
N LEU A 324 41.29 -0.26 -21.40
CA LEU A 324 40.30 0.80 -21.64
C LEU A 324 38.87 0.27 -21.71
N SER A 325 38.65 -0.92 -22.27
CA SER A 325 37.34 -1.57 -22.26
C SER A 325 36.84 -1.93 -20.86
N LEU A 326 37.74 -2.41 -19.98
CA LEU A 326 37.40 -2.72 -18.60
C LEU A 326 37.14 -1.44 -17.78
N VAL A 327 37.94 -0.39 -18.01
CA VAL A 327 37.72 0.93 -17.41
C VAL A 327 36.38 1.52 -17.86
N ARG A 328 36.03 1.38 -19.15
CA ARG A 328 34.71 1.75 -19.67
C ARG A 328 33.60 1.05 -18.90
N GLU A 329 33.64 -0.28 -18.81
CA GLU A 329 32.61 -1.06 -18.11
C GLU A 329 32.47 -0.63 -16.64
N HIS A 330 33.59 -0.40 -15.96
CA HIS A 330 33.60 0.10 -14.59
C HIS A 330 32.95 1.50 -14.50
N LEU A 331 33.32 2.44 -15.36
CA LEU A 331 32.80 3.82 -15.36
C LEU A 331 31.31 3.90 -15.72
N VAL A 332 30.81 3.00 -16.58
CA VAL A 332 29.38 2.94 -16.92
C VAL A 332 28.56 2.50 -15.69
N ASN A 333 29.07 1.55 -14.91
CA ASN A 333 28.36 1.01 -13.75
C ASN A 333 28.50 1.91 -12.50
N ASN A 334 29.67 2.51 -12.29
CA ASN A 334 30.01 3.19 -11.03
C ASN A 334 30.12 4.72 -11.14
N LEU A 335 30.12 5.30 -12.35
CA LEU A 335 30.22 6.75 -12.65
C LEU A 335 31.50 7.46 -12.15
N SER A 336 32.34 6.78 -11.39
CA SER A 336 33.61 7.27 -10.85
C SER A 336 34.58 6.10 -10.68
N MET A 337 35.86 6.39 -10.72
CA MET A 337 36.93 5.40 -10.52
C MET A 337 38.16 6.09 -9.90
N ASN A 338 38.92 5.37 -9.09
CA ASN A 338 40.24 5.75 -8.57
C ASN A 338 41.30 4.67 -8.90
N GLU A 339 42.55 4.90 -8.52
CA GLU A 339 43.63 3.93 -8.77
C GLU A 339 43.48 2.63 -7.95
N GLU A 340 42.85 2.69 -6.78
CA GLU A 340 42.63 1.54 -5.91
C GLU A 340 41.57 0.59 -6.50
N ASP A 341 40.64 1.11 -7.29
CA ASP A 341 39.59 0.31 -7.95
C ASP A 341 40.15 -0.75 -8.89
N PHE A 342 41.38 -0.58 -9.41
CA PHE A 342 42.08 -1.60 -10.20
C PHE A 342 42.41 -2.85 -9.39
N ASP A 343 42.66 -2.71 -8.09
CA ASP A 343 42.98 -3.82 -7.19
C ASP A 343 41.74 -4.30 -6.42
N LEU A 344 40.69 -3.47 -6.32
CA LEU A 344 39.46 -3.78 -5.57
C LEU A 344 38.32 -4.32 -6.44
N THR A 345 38.36 -4.10 -7.75
CA THR A 345 37.34 -4.62 -8.68
C THR A 345 37.76 -6.01 -9.16
N PRO A 346 36.99 -7.09 -8.90
CA PRO A 346 37.40 -8.45 -9.25
C PRO A 346 37.79 -8.65 -10.73
N LEU A 347 37.09 -7.98 -11.64
CA LEU A 347 37.38 -8.04 -13.08
C LEU A 347 38.73 -7.39 -13.46
N LEU A 348 39.15 -6.34 -12.75
CA LEU A 348 40.41 -5.64 -12.97
C LEU A 348 41.56 -6.37 -12.25
N GLU A 349 41.34 -6.81 -11.02
CA GLU A 349 42.31 -7.55 -10.21
C GLU A 349 42.74 -8.85 -10.91
N MET A 350 41.79 -9.64 -11.42
CA MET A 350 42.06 -10.90 -12.14
C MET A 350 42.92 -10.71 -13.40
N ARG A 351 42.99 -9.50 -13.95
CA ARG A 351 43.78 -9.15 -15.13
C ARG A 351 45.20 -8.66 -14.78
N GLY A 352 45.53 -8.56 -13.50
CA GLY A 352 46.82 -8.12 -12.98
C GLY A 352 46.78 -6.81 -12.20
N GLY A 353 45.59 -6.26 -11.96
CA GLY A 353 45.37 -5.07 -11.15
C GLY A 353 46.17 -3.86 -11.60
N ARG A 354 46.43 -2.96 -10.67
CA ARG A 354 47.18 -1.72 -10.90
C ARG A 354 48.60 -1.95 -11.40
N ALA A 355 49.21 -3.10 -11.08
CA ALA A 355 50.57 -3.40 -11.51
C ALA A 355 50.70 -3.62 -13.02
N LYS A 356 49.60 -3.97 -13.70
CA LYS A 356 49.55 -4.19 -15.15
C LYS A 356 48.77 -3.14 -15.94
N ALA A 357 47.82 -2.45 -15.31
CA ALA A 357 47.10 -1.32 -15.89
C ALA A 357 48.01 -0.10 -15.99
#